data_AF-A0A936K9D3-F1
#
_entry.id   AF-A0A936K9D3-F1
#
_cell.length_a   1.000
_cell.length_b   1.000
_cell.length_c   1.000
_cell.angle_alpha   90.00
_cell.angle_beta   90.00
_cell.angle_gamma   90.00
#
_symmetry.space_group_name_H-M   'P 1'
#
loop_
_entity.id
_entity.type
_entity.pdbx_description
1 polymer ?
#
loop_
_entity_poly.entity_id
_entity_poly.type
_entity_poly.pdbx_seq_one_letter_code
_entity_poly.pdbx_strand_id
1 'polypeptide(L)' 'MSPEMAISLASLTSSLHSHRILINNGLVEPEEVEAILDAITSMFERLPEQLSSEFMSRYDPMFAAMRQAAKDNWKPEHD' A
#
# COMPACT_ATOMS: atom_id res chain seq x y z
N MET A 1 -10.18 19.98 -2.59
CA MET A 1 -8.92 19.25 -2.84
C MET A 1 -8.04 20.11 -3.72
N SER A 2 -6.78 20.38 -3.33
CA SER A 2 -5.85 21.19 -4.16
C SER A 2 -5.23 20.34 -5.29
N PRO A 3 -4.74 20.94 -6.38
CA PRO A 3 -4.04 20.23 -7.44
C PRO A 3 -2.84 19.43 -6.94
N GLU A 4 -2.06 19.99 -6.00
CA GLU A 4 -0.90 19.33 -5.40
C GLU A 4 -1.31 18.08 -4.64
N MET A 5 -2.38 18.16 -3.85
CA MET A 5 -2.91 17.01 -3.12
C MET A 5 -3.43 15.93 -4.08
N ALA A 6 -4.07 16.33 -5.17
CA ALA A 6 -4.52 15.39 -6.21
C ALA A 6 -3.33 14.67 -6.88
N ILE A 7 -2.26 15.40 -7.20
CA ILE A 7 -1.03 14.83 -7.79
C ILE A 7 -0.33 13.88 -6.81
N SER A 8 -0.25 14.25 -5.53
CA SER A 8 0.34 13.39 -4.49
C SER A 8 -0.45 12.08 -4.33
N LEU A 9 -1.79 12.14 -4.33
CA LEU A 9 -2.63 10.94 -4.24
C LEU A 9 -2.56 10.08 -5.50
N ALA A 10 -2.49 10.70 -6.68
CA ALA A 10 -2.28 9.97 -7.93
C ALA A 10 -0.92 9.24 -7.92
N SER A 11 0.13 9.92 -7.45
CA SER A 11 1.48 9.34 -7.32
C SER A 11 1.50 8.17 -6.33
N LEU A 12 0.87 8.32 -5.17
CA LEU A 12 0.75 7.25 -4.18
C LEU A 12 0.00 6.04 -4.75
N THR A 13 -1.14 6.29 -5.40
CA THR A 13 -1.95 5.25 -6.03
C THR A 13 -1.18 4.52 -7.13
N SER A 14 -0.42 5.24 -7.96
CA SER A 14 0.44 4.65 -8.98
C SER A 14 1.57 3.81 -8.36
N SER A 15 2.18 4.27 -7.26
CA SER A 15 3.23 3.53 -6.57
C SER A 15 2.70 2.22 -5.97
N LEU A 16 1.54 2.28 -5.31
CA LEU A 16 0.86 1.11 -4.76
C LEU A 16 0.44 0.12 -5.85
N HIS A 17 0.04 0.62 -7.03
CA HIS A 17 -0.24 -0.22 -8.18
C HIS A 17 0.98 -1.00 -8.65
N SER A 18 2.15 -0.34 -8.76
CA SER A 18 3.41 -1.00 -9.12
C SER A 18 3.79 -2.08 -8.10
N HIS A 19 3.68 -1.79 -6.79
CA HIS A 19 3.93 -2.79 -5.75
C HIS A 19 2.98 -3.97 -5.86
N ARG A 20 1.69 -3.73 -6.10
CA ARG A 20 0.71 -4.80 -6.32
C ARG A 20 1.10 -5.72 -7.47
N ILE A 21 1.67 -5.19 -8.56
CA ILE A 21 2.18 -6.02 -9.66
C ILE A 21 3.32 -6.92 -9.15
N LEU A 22 4.31 -6.36 -8.46
CA LEU A 22 5.44 -7.14 -7.92
C LEU A 22 4.96 -8.24 -6.95
N ILE A 23 4.07 -7.87 -6.02
CA ILE A 23 3.43 -8.77 -5.06
C ILE A 23 2.71 -9.93 -5.77
N ASN A 24 1.90 -9.63 -6.79
CA ASN A 24 1.16 -10.66 -7.54
C ASN A 24 2.08 -11.60 -8.33
N ASN A 25 3.32 -11.20 -8.61
CA ASN A 25 4.31 -12.07 -9.25
C ASN A 25 5.18 -12.81 -8.21
N GLY A 26 4.90 -12.69 -6.91
CA GLY A 26 5.66 -13.34 -5.85
C GLY A 26 7.06 -12.75 -5.65
N LEU A 27 7.32 -11.54 -6.15
CA LEU A 27 8.65 -10.91 -6.17
C LEU A 27 8.96 -10.06 -4.93
N VAL A 28 8.07 -10.05 -3.94
CA VAL A 28 8.21 -9.25 -2.73
C VAL A 28 7.83 -10.13 -1.54
N GLU A 29 8.66 -10.12 -0.51
CA GLU A 29 8.39 -10.91 0.69
C GLU A 29 7.19 -10.33 1.46
N PRO A 30 6.36 -11.15 2.12
CA PRO A 30 5.24 -10.65 2.91
C PRO A 30 5.65 -9.62 3.96
N GLU A 31 6.82 -9.79 4.59
CA GLU A 31 7.35 -8.87 5.60
C GLU A 31 7.70 -7.50 5.02
N GLU A 32 8.23 -7.46 3.79
CA GLU A 32 8.51 -6.20 3.08
C GLU A 32 7.21 -5.48 2.72
N VAL A 33 6.17 -6.22 2.32
CA VAL A 33 4.85 -5.64 2.06
C VAL A 33 4.27 -5.02 3.33
N GLU A 34 4.31 -5.72 4.47
CA GLU A 34 3.85 -5.17 5.75
C GLU A 34 4.60 -3.89 6.11
N ALA A 35 5.95 -3.89 6.01
CA ALA A 35 6.76 -2.71 6.31
C ALA A 35 6.39 -1.48 5.46
N ILE A 36 6.13 -1.68 4.16
CA ILE A 36 5.72 -0.61 3.24
C ILE A 36 4.32 -0.08 3.61
N LEU A 37 3.37 -0.96 3.87
CA LEU A 37 1.99 -0.56 4.20
C LEU A 37 1.91 0.15 5.56
N ASP A 38 2.71 -0.28 6.54
CA ASP A 38 2.81 0.36 7.85
C ASP A 38 3.46 1.74 7.75
N ALA A 39 4.45 1.92 6.88
CA ALA A 39 5.04 3.23 6.60
C ALA A 39 4.00 4.19 6.00
N ILE A 40 3.17 3.73 5.06
CA ILE A 40 2.11 4.55 4.45
C ILE A 40 1.02 4.87 5.48
N THR A 41 0.62 3.89 6.29
CA THR A 41 -0.33 4.09 7.40
C THR A 41 0.18 5.15 8.37
N SER A 42 1.45 5.05 8.79
CA SER A 42 2.11 6.05 9.64
C SER A 42 2.15 7.45 9.03
N MET A 43 2.19 7.55 7.69
CA MET A 43 2.08 8.85 7.00
C MET A 43 0.66 9.40 7.06
N PHE A 44 -0.37 8.56 6.90
CA PHE A 44 -1.77 8.96 7.00
C PHE A 44 -2.16 9.36 8.43
N GLU A 45 -1.61 8.71 9.45
CA GLU A 45 -1.84 9.05 10.87
C GLU A 45 -1.30 10.44 11.24
N ARG A 46 -0.35 10.99 10.47
CA ARG A 46 0.18 12.36 10.67
C ARG A 46 -0.71 13.45 10.06
N LEU A 47 -1.73 13.07 9.29
CA LEU A 47 -2.68 14.00 8.70
C LEU A 47 -3.72 14.46 9.74
N PRO A 48 -4.42 15.59 9.51
CA PRO A 48 -5.59 15.95 10.28
C PRO A 48 -6.59 14.77 10.36
N GLU A 49 -7.20 14.55 11.53
CA GLU A 49 -8.02 13.37 11.83
C GLU A 49 -9.05 13.03 10.75
N GLN A 50 -9.76 14.03 10.22
CA GLN A 50 -10.76 13.85 9.16
C GLN A 50 -10.14 13.29 7.87
N LEU A 51 -8.96 13.80 7.48
CA LEU A 51 -8.23 13.32 6.31
C LEU A 51 -7.61 11.96 6.56
N SER A 52 -7.08 11.73 7.76
CA SER A 52 -6.54 10.42 8.16
C SER A 52 -7.60 9.33 8.03
N SER A 53 -8.79 9.55 8.62
CA SER A 53 -9.92 8.61 8.52
C SER A 53 -10.39 8.38 7.08
N GLU A 54 -10.48 9.45 6.27
CA GLU A 54 -10.85 9.35 4.86
C GLU A 54 -9.85 8.50 4.07
N PHE A 55 -8.55 8.76 4.23
CA PHE A 55 -7.52 8.01 3.52
C PHE A 55 -7.41 6.57 4.01
N MET A 56 -7.39 6.33 5.32
CA MET A 56 -7.39 4.97 5.87
C MET A 56 -8.57 4.16 5.32
N SER A 57 -9.80 4.69 5.42
CA SER A 57 -10.99 4.01 4.88
C SER A 57 -10.90 3.72 3.38
N ARG A 58 -10.24 4.60 2.60
CA ARG A 58 -10.08 4.42 1.15
C ARG A 58 -9.04 3.36 0.80
N TYR A 59 -7.95 3.28 1.56
CA TYR A 59 -6.79 2.45 1.23
C TYR A 59 -6.78 1.10 1.97
N ASP A 60 -7.45 0.97 3.11
CA ASP A 60 -7.51 -0.27 3.91
C ASP A 60 -7.90 -1.53 3.11
N PRO A 61 -8.94 -1.51 2.25
CA PRO A 61 -9.28 -2.70 1.45
C PRO A 61 -8.15 -3.11 0.50
N MET A 62 -7.44 -2.14 -0.06
CA MET A 62 -6.32 -2.40 -0.95
C MET A 62 -5.11 -2.92 -0.18
N PHE A 63 -4.85 -2.39 1.02
CA PHE A 63 -3.77 -2.87 1.88
C PHE A 63 -4.02 -4.31 2.31
N ALA A 64 -5.25 -4.63 2.74
CA ALA A 64 -5.64 -6.01 3.05
C ALA A 64 -5.43 -6.96 1.86
N ALA A 65 -5.82 -6.54 0.65
CA ALA A 65 -5.62 -7.32 -0.56
C ALA A 65 -4.13 -7.53 -0.89
N MET A 66 -3.28 -6.51 -0.71
CA MET A 66 -1.84 -6.61 -0.92
C MET A 66 -1.18 -7.57 0.09
N ARG A 67 -1.56 -7.51 1.37
CA ARG A 67 -1.09 -8.44 2.41
C ARG A 67 -1.44 -9.89 2.08
N GLN A 68 -2.69 -10.13 1.68
CA GLN A 68 -3.15 -11.46 1.32
C GLN A 68 -2.42 -11.97 0.08
N ALA A 69 -2.32 -11.14 -0.97
CA ALA A 69 -1.62 -11.51 -2.20
C ALA A 69 -0.13 -11.81 -1.96
N ALA A 70 0.53 -11.09 -1.03
CA ALA A 70 1.92 -11.37 -0.68
C ALA A 70 2.07 -12.76 -0.06
N LYS A 71 1.20 -13.11 0.89
CA LYS A 71 1.18 -14.44 1.53
C LYS A 71 0.90 -15.57 0.54
N ASP A 72 0.01 -15.33 -0.42
CA ASP A 72 -0.43 -16.36 -1.36
C ASP A 72 0.57 -16.58 -2.51
N ASN A 73 1.24 -15.52 -2.97
CA ASN A 73 2.06 -15.58 -4.17
C ASN A 73 3.55 -15.68 -3.89
N TRP A 74 4.02 -15.21 -2.73
CA TRP A 74 5.43 -15.36 -2.36
C TRP A 74 5.74 -16.84 -2.07
N LYS A 75 6.77 -17.34 -2.74
CA LYS A 75 7.32 -18.66 -2.51
C LYS A 75 8.79 -18.45 -2.13
N PRO A 76 9.23 -18.87 -0.94
CA PRO A 76 10.63 -18.75 -0.52
C PRO A 76 11.60 -19.48 -1.48
N GLU A 77 11.08 -20.35 -2.33
CA GLU A 77 11.82 -21.25 -3.20
C GLU A 77 11.76 -20.78 -4.67
N HIS A 78 12.67 -19.88 -5.01
CA HIS A 78 13.58 -20.16 -6.12
C HIS A 78 14.80 -20.88 -5.51
N ASP A 79 14.62 -22.15 -5.14
CA ASP A 79 15.71 -23.08 -4.84
C ASP A 79 16.36 -23.59 -6.14
#